data_AF-A0A8J4U0Z2-F1
#
_entry.id   AF-A0A8J4U0Z2-F1
#
_cell.length_a   1.000
_cell.length_b   1.000
_cell.length_c   1.000
_cell.angle_alpha   90.00
_cell.angle_beta   90.00
_cell.angle_gamma   90.00
#
_symmetry.space_group_name_H-M   'P 1'
#
loop_
_entity.id
_entity.type
_entity.pdbx_description
1 polymer ?
#
loop_
_entity_poly.entity_id
_entity_poly.type
_entity_poly.pdbx_seq_one_letter_code
_entity_poly.pdbx_strand_id
1 'polypeptide(L)'
;MCESYARSLMRVAVAQLCQALGWDAVQLSACELLSDVLERYLQQLARGCHRYSELYGRTDPGLSDIEQAFGLMGVSVAELEDYINNLEPVGFFHSIPQFPISKSSVLQFPTSTFDADARNALRGDKRDYIPEYLPPLAPLHQ
;
A
#
# COMPACT_ATOMS: atom_id res chain seq x y z
N MET A 1 -2.54 13.28 -2.82
CA MET A 1 -3.92 12.78 -3.03
C MET A 1 -4.10 11.33 -2.57
N CYS A 2 -3.12 10.43 -2.72
CA CYS A 2 -3.28 9.03 -2.31
C CYS A 2 -3.10 8.82 -0.80
N GLU A 3 -2.19 9.57 -0.17
CA GLU A 3 -1.95 9.50 1.28
C GLU A 3 -3.17 9.90 2.12
N SER A 4 -3.99 10.86 1.64
CA SER A 4 -5.22 11.26 2.32
C SER A 4 -6.24 10.13 2.38
N TYR A 5 -6.25 9.23 1.38
CA TYR A 5 -7.09 8.05 1.41
C TYR A 5 -6.62 7.06 2.47
N ALA A 6 -5.32 6.74 2.52
CA ALA A 6 -4.76 5.89 3.57
C ALA A 6 -5.02 6.44 4.98
N ARG A 7 -4.84 7.76 5.18
CA ARG A 7 -5.17 8.43 6.45
C ARG A 7 -6.67 8.33 6.78
N SER A 8 -7.55 8.47 5.79
CA SER A 8 -8.99 8.31 6.01
C SER A 8 -9.35 6.88 6.44
N LEU A 9 -8.71 5.87 5.85
CA LEU A 9 -8.89 4.46 6.26
C LEU A 9 -8.38 4.21 7.68
N MET A 10 -7.26 4.84 8.07
CA MET A 10 -6.77 4.74 9.44
C MET A 10 -7.78 5.28 10.46
N ARG A 11 -8.46 6.39 10.14
CA ARG A 11 -9.55 6.92 10.97
C ARG A 11 -10.75 5.99 11.03
N VAL A 12 -11.11 5.34 9.91
CA VAL A 12 -12.17 4.34 9.88
C VAL A 12 -11.81 3.15 10.79
N ALA A 13 -10.58 2.66 10.75
CA ALA A 13 -10.12 1.59 11.63
C ALA A 13 -10.22 1.97 13.13
N VAL A 14 -9.80 3.20 13.49
CA VAL A 14 -9.94 3.71 14.86
C VAL A 14 -11.42 3.82 15.25
N ALA A 15 -12.27 4.33 14.36
CA ALA A 15 -13.71 4.44 14.62
C ALA A 15 -14.36 3.07 14.82
N GLN A 16 -13.95 2.06 14.04
CA GLN A 16 -14.44 0.68 14.19
C GLN A 16 -14.01 0.07 15.53
N LEU A 17 -12.78 0.32 15.99
CA LEU A 17 -12.36 -0.09 17.34
C LEU A 17 -13.21 0.58 18.42
N CYS A 18 -13.50 1.88 18.28
CA CYS A 18 -14.42 2.56 19.20
C CYS A 18 -15.83 1.95 19.17
N GLN A 19 -16.36 1.60 17.99
CA GLN A 19 -17.65 0.94 17.87
C GLN A 19 -17.67 -0.44 18.53
N ALA A 20 -16.63 -1.25 18.32
CA ALA A 20 -16.49 -2.57 18.92
C ALA A 20 -16.42 -2.52 20.46
N LEU A 21 -15.84 -1.44 21.01
CA LEU A 21 -15.80 -1.17 22.45
C LEU A 21 -17.11 -0.55 22.98
N GLY A 22 -18.09 -0.24 22.13
CA GLY A 22 -19.40 0.28 22.52
C GLY A 22 -19.48 1.80 22.72
N TRP A 23 -18.56 2.57 22.13
CA TRP A 23 -18.62 4.04 22.18
C TRP A 23 -19.68 4.59 21.22
N ASP A 24 -20.63 5.36 21.76
CA ASP A 24 -21.70 6.01 20.97
C ASP A 24 -21.22 7.31 20.29
N ALA A 25 -20.30 8.02 20.91
CA ALA A 25 -19.72 9.26 20.38
C ALA A 25 -18.24 9.40 20.73
N VAL A 26 -17.49 10.01 19.81
CA VAL A 26 -16.06 10.28 19.95
C VAL A 26 -15.76 11.69 19.43
N GLN A 27 -14.88 12.42 20.12
CA GLN A 27 -14.40 13.70 19.63
C GLN A 27 -13.54 13.51 18.38
N LEU A 28 -13.88 14.20 17.28
CA LEU A 28 -13.20 14.03 15.99
C LEU A 28 -11.69 14.26 16.08
N SER A 29 -11.25 15.31 16.78
CA SER A 29 -9.82 15.60 16.95
C SER A 29 -9.07 14.51 17.73
N ALA A 30 -9.74 13.82 18.67
CA ALA A 30 -9.13 12.70 19.38
C ALA A 30 -8.98 11.49 18.45
N CYS A 31 -9.99 11.20 17.61
CA CYS A 31 -9.92 10.14 16.60
C CYS A 31 -8.80 10.41 15.57
N GLU A 32 -8.64 11.66 15.13
CA GLU A 32 -7.54 12.05 14.25
C GLU A 32 -6.18 11.86 14.91
N LEU A 33 -6.00 12.31 16.16
CA LEU A 33 -4.75 12.10 16.89
C LEU A 33 -4.45 10.62 17.12
N LEU A 34 -5.44 9.80 17.46
CA LEU A 34 -5.27 8.36 17.62
C LEU A 34 -4.87 7.69 16.30
N SER A 35 -5.42 8.15 15.17
CA SER A 35 -5.02 7.65 13.86
C SER A 35 -3.55 7.98 13.54
N ASP A 36 -3.08 9.17 13.91
CA ASP A 36 -1.67 9.56 13.74
C ASP A 36 -0.74 8.76 14.69
N VAL A 37 -1.17 8.52 15.92
CA VAL A 37 -0.43 7.67 16.89
C VAL A 37 -0.33 6.24 16.37
N LEU A 38 -1.42 5.68 15.86
CA LEU A 38 -1.45 4.34 15.30
C LEU A 38 -0.51 4.20 14.09
N GLU A 39 -0.52 5.20 13.18
CA GLU A 39 0.42 5.24 12.06
C GLU A 39 1.88 5.23 12.53
N ARG A 40 2.23 6.09 13.49
CA ARG A 40 3.59 6.16 14.05
C ARG A 40 3.99 4.89 14.78
N TYR A 41 3.07 4.26 15.48
CA TYR A 41 3.28 2.99 16.16
C TYR A 41 3.62 1.88 15.15
N LEU A 42 2.86 1.76 14.06
CA LEU A 42 3.14 0.81 12.99
C LEU A 42 4.50 1.07 12.32
N GLN A 43 4.86 2.33 12.11
CA GLN A 43 6.19 2.68 11.59
C GLN A 43 7.31 2.30 12.56
N GLN A 44 7.11 2.48 13.87
CA GLN A 44 8.08 2.07 14.88
C GLN A 44 8.25 0.55 14.91
N LEU A 45 7.15 -0.20 14.87
CA LEU A 45 7.16 -1.66 14.78
C LEU A 45 7.91 -2.12 13.52
N ALA A 46 7.55 -1.60 12.35
CA ALA A 46 8.18 -1.97 11.08
C ALA A 46 9.69 -1.67 11.07
N ARG A 47 10.12 -0.53 11.64
CA ARG A 47 11.55 -0.21 11.81
C ARG A 47 12.24 -1.17 12.76
N GLY A 48 11.56 -1.60 13.82
CA GLY A 48 12.05 -2.64 14.73
C GLY A 48 12.29 -3.96 14.00
N CYS A 49 11.26 -4.46 13.29
CA CYS A 49 11.37 -5.70 12.51
C CYS A 49 12.48 -5.64 11.47
N HIS A 50 12.61 -4.50 10.76
CA HIS A 50 13.67 -4.30 9.77
C HIS A 50 15.07 -4.36 10.39
N ARG A 51 15.29 -3.68 11.52
CA ARG A 51 16.58 -3.73 12.23
C ARG A 51 16.91 -5.14 12.70
N TYR A 52 15.91 -5.90 13.19
CA TYR A 52 16.13 -7.30 13.58
C TYR A 52 16.47 -8.17 12.38
N SER A 53 15.77 -8.04 11.25
CA SER A 53 16.07 -8.83 10.05
C SER A 53 17.48 -8.55 9.50
N GLU A 54 17.93 -7.29 9.58
CA GLU A 54 19.29 -6.88 9.20
C GLU A 54 20.38 -7.56 10.03
N LEU A 55 20.14 -7.80 11.33
CA LEU A 55 21.10 -8.53 12.18
C LEU A 55 21.31 -9.97 11.71
N TYR A 56 20.32 -10.55 11.03
CA TYR A 56 20.39 -11.87 10.41
C TYR A 56 20.87 -11.84 8.95
N GLY A 57 21.22 -10.66 8.42
CA GLY A 57 21.59 -10.48 7.01
C GLY A 57 20.43 -10.70 6.03
N ARG A 58 19.18 -10.62 6.50
CA ARG A 58 17.96 -10.79 5.70
C ARG A 58 17.28 -9.45 5.47
N THR A 59 16.66 -9.29 4.30
CA THR A 59 15.79 -8.14 3.99
C THR A 59 14.34 -8.40 4.36
N ASP A 60 13.93 -9.66 4.36
CA ASP A 60 12.54 -10.07 4.56
C ASP A 60 12.32 -10.43 6.04
N PRO A 61 11.56 -9.61 6.80
CA PRO A 61 11.29 -9.90 8.20
C PRO A 61 10.37 -11.13 8.33
N GLY A 62 10.72 -12.03 9.24
CA GLY A 62 9.92 -13.18 9.63
C GLY A 62 9.16 -12.98 10.94
N LEU A 63 8.39 -14.00 11.35
CA LEU A 63 7.59 -13.95 12.59
C LEU A 63 8.44 -13.73 13.85
N SER A 64 9.64 -14.30 13.90
CA SER A 64 10.57 -14.09 15.02
C SER A 64 11.03 -12.64 15.15
N ASP A 65 11.20 -11.93 14.02
CA ASP A 65 11.61 -10.52 14.03
C ASP A 65 10.48 -9.63 14.58
N ILE A 66 9.22 -10.00 14.28
CA ILE A 66 8.02 -9.35 14.82
C ILE A 66 7.88 -9.62 16.32
N GLU A 67 8.09 -10.86 16.77
CA GLU A 67 8.08 -11.23 18.18
C GLU A 67 9.11 -10.42 18.99
N GLN A 68 10.34 -10.33 18.49
CA GLN A 68 11.40 -9.52 19.11
C GLN A 68 11.06 -8.04 19.13
N ALA A 69 10.50 -7.50 18.04
CA ALA A 69 10.08 -6.11 17.98
C ALA A 69 8.93 -5.80 18.96
N PHE A 70 7.93 -6.68 19.08
CA PHE A 70 6.88 -6.54 20.07
C PHE A 70 7.41 -6.63 21.50
N GLY A 71 8.31 -7.58 21.78
CA GLY A 71 8.96 -7.69 23.08
C GLY A 71 9.72 -6.42 23.47
N LEU A 72 10.45 -5.81 22.54
CA LEU A 72 11.12 -4.52 22.76
C LEU A 72 10.13 -3.38 23.00
N MET A 73 8.95 -3.42 22.35
CA MET A 73 7.88 -2.44 22.52
C MET A 73 6.99 -2.70 23.74
N GLY A 74 7.28 -3.75 24.53
CA GLY A 74 6.53 -4.09 25.74
C GLY A 74 5.18 -4.76 25.47
N VAL A 75 5.03 -5.46 24.35
CA VAL A 75 3.82 -6.21 24.00
C VAL A 75 4.04 -7.71 24.17
N SER A 76 3.16 -8.35 24.95
CA SER A 76 3.15 -9.80 25.15
C SER A 76 2.38 -10.49 24.02
N VAL A 77 3.03 -11.41 23.30
CA VAL A 77 2.39 -12.18 22.23
C VAL A 77 1.30 -13.13 22.78
N ALA A 78 1.48 -13.64 24.00
CA ALA A 78 0.46 -14.48 24.64
C ALA A 78 -0.84 -13.70 24.90
N GLU A 79 -0.74 -12.45 25.34
CA GLU A 79 -1.91 -11.58 25.55
C GLU A 79 -2.60 -11.22 24.23
N LEU A 80 -1.85 -11.14 23.12
CA LEU A 80 -2.44 -10.94 21.79
C LEU A 80 -3.26 -12.14 21.34
N GLU A 81 -2.81 -13.36 21.62
CA GLU A 81 -3.57 -14.58 21.34
C GLU A 81 -4.88 -14.61 22.13
N ASP A 82 -4.82 -14.31 23.43
CA ASP A 82 -6.00 -14.17 24.28
C ASP A 82 -6.94 -13.07 23.78
N TYR A 83 -6.40 -11.92 23.36
CA TYR A 83 -7.17 -10.81 22.81
C TYR A 83 -7.93 -11.25 21.54
N ILE A 84 -7.27 -11.93 20.61
CA ILE A 84 -7.89 -12.41 19.36
C ILE A 84 -8.98 -13.45 19.64
N ASN A 85 -8.77 -14.33 20.61
CA ASN A 85 -9.73 -15.39 20.93
C ASN A 85 -10.96 -14.88 21.69
N ASN A 86 -10.83 -13.81 22.47
CA ASN A 86 -11.90 -13.31 23.33
C ASN A 86 -12.68 -12.14 22.75
N LEU A 87 -12.18 -11.48 21.69
CA LEU A 87 -12.88 -10.37 21.05
C LEU A 87 -13.55 -10.78 19.76
N GLU A 88 -14.73 -10.21 19.52
CA GLU A 88 -15.42 -10.37 18.25
C GLU A 88 -14.60 -9.71 17.14
N PRO A 89 -14.34 -10.41 16.01
CA PRO A 89 -13.53 -9.87 14.94
C PRO A 89 -14.19 -8.63 14.34
N VAL A 90 -13.50 -7.49 14.46
CA VAL A 90 -13.93 -6.21 13.90
C VAL A 90 -13.65 -6.21 12.39
N GLY A 91 -14.66 -6.57 11.60
CA GLY A 91 -14.56 -6.62 10.15
C GLY A 91 -14.74 -5.26 9.46
N PHE A 92 -13.99 -5.02 8.39
CA PHE A 92 -14.38 -3.99 7.42
C PHE A 92 -15.60 -4.47 6.64
N PHE A 93 -16.71 -3.74 6.75
CA PHE A 93 -17.96 -4.06 6.04
C PHE A 93 -17.83 -3.95 4.50
N HIS A 94 -16.82 -3.26 3.98
CA HIS A 94 -16.55 -3.12 2.55
C HIS A 94 -15.10 -3.51 2.24
N SER A 95 -14.88 -4.11 1.08
CA SER A 95 -13.52 -4.41 0.64
C SER A 95 -12.78 -3.10 0.34
N ILE A 96 -11.55 -3.00 0.84
CA ILE A 96 -10.71 -1.84 0.61
C ILE A 96 -10.07 -2.01 -0.79
N PRO A 97 -10.39 -1.17 -1.78
CA PRO A 97 -9.77 -1.27 -3.10
C PRO A 97 -8.26 -1.03 -3.00
N GLN A 98 -7.47 -1.88 -3.65
CA GLN A 98 -6.04 -1.66 -3.76
C GLN A 98 -5.77 -0.50 -4.71
N PHE A 99 -5.12 0.54 -4.20
CA PHE A 99 -4.72 1.71 -4.97
C PHE A 99 -3.29 1.53 -5.51
N PRO A 100 -2.96 2.02 -6.72
CA PRO A 100 -3.83 2.72 -7.66
C PRO A 100 -4.80 1.79 -8.40
N ILE A 101 -6.07 2.20 -8.45
CA ILE A 101 -7.08 1.49 -9.26
C ILE A 101 -6.73 1.72 -10.73
N SER A 102 -6.41 0.64 -11.45
CA SER A 102 -6.22 0.72 -12.90
C SER A 102 -7.53 1.10 -13.56
N LYS A 103 -7.54 2.26 -14.23
CA LYS A 103 -8.65 2.64 -15.11
C LYS A 103 -8.44 1.95 -16.44
N SER A 104 -9.51 1.48 -17.08
CA SER A 104 -9.42 1.02 -18.46
C SER A 104 -8.90 2.17 -19.32
N SER A 105 -7.82 1.92 -20.05
CA SER A 105 -7.27 2.91 -20.96
C SER A 105 -8.26 3.15 -22.09
N VAL A 106 -8.82 4.35 -22.17
CA VAL A 106 -9.56 4.81 -23.36
C VAL A 106 -8.58 5.28 -24.45
N LEU A 107 -7.28 5.33 -24.14
CA LEU A 107 -6.25 5.61 -25.12
C LEU A 107 -6.08 4.37 -26.00
N GLN A 108 -6.33 4.55 -27.30
CA GLN A 108 -6.06 3.57 -28.35
C GLN A 108 -4.54 3.43 -28.52
N PHE A 109 -3.88 2.76 -27.57
CA PHE A 109 -2.51 2.35 -27.79
C PHE A 109 -2.50 1.41 -29.00
N PRO A 110 -1.66 1.68 -30.01
CA PRO A 110 -1.56 0.79 -31.16
C PRO A 110 -1.22 -0.61 -30.66
N THR A 111 -2.08 -1.58 -30.99
CA THR A 111 -1.80 -2.99 -30.75
C THR A 111 -0.62 -3.40 -31.62
N SER A 112 0.14 -4.42 -31.20
CA SER A 112 1.35 -4.92 -31.89
C SER A 112 1.17 -5.25 -33.39
N THR A 113 -0.06 -5.34 -33.86
CA THR A 113 -0.44 -5.46 -35.28
C THR A 113 -0.29 -4.15 -36.07
N PHE A 114 -0.45 -2.99 -35.45
CA PHE A 114 -0.22 -1.65 -36.03
C PHE A 114 1.27 -1.25 -36.03
N ASP A 115 2.10 -1.92 -35.22
CA ASP A 115 3.54 -1.64 -35.12
C ASP A 115 4.32 -1.93 -36.40
N ALA A 116 3.86 -2.87 -37.22
CA ALA A 116 4.53 -3.21 -38.48
C ALA A 116 4.38 -2.09 -39.52
N ASP A 117 3.18 -1.53 -39.65
CA ASP A 117 2.91 -0.43 -40.59
C ASP A 117 3.47 0.91 -40.09
N ALA A 118 3.39 1.20 -38.79
CA ALA A 118 3.95 2.42 -38.23
C ALA A 118 5.50 2.42 -38.23
N ARG A 119 6.16 1.28 -37.95
CA ARG A 119 7.62 1.15 -38.08
C ARG A 119 8.08 1.36 -39.52
N ASN A 120 7.34 0.85 -40.50
CA ASN A 120 7.66 1.03 -41.91
C ASN A 120 7.39 2.47 -42.38
N ALA A 121 6.34 3.13 -41.87
CA ALA A 121 6.06 4.53 -42.16
C ALA A 121 7.09 5.50 -41.54
N LEU A 122 7.59 5.22 -40.34
CA LEU A 122 8.63 6.01 -39.65
C LEU A 122 10.05 5.77 -40.16
N ARG A 123 10.29 4.70 -40.93
CA ARG A 123 11.54 4.48 -41.69
C ARG A 123 11.64 5.36 -42.95
N GLY A 124 10.58 6.08 -43.30
CA GLY A 124 10.57 7.08 -44.35
C GLY A 124 11.36 8.33 -43.96
N ASP A 125 12.58 8.40 -44.49
CA ASP A 125 13.45 9.57 -44.65
C ASP A 125 13.83 10.36 -43.37
N LYS A 126 15.07 10.11 -42.91
CA LYS A 126 15.81 10.88 -41.86
C LYS A 126 15.15 11.01 -40.48
N ARG A 127 15.18 9.93 -39.69
CA ARG A 127 15.26 10.07 -38.23
C ARG A 127 16.39 9.22 -37.66
N ASP A 128 17.10 9.78 -36.70
CA ASP A 128 18.29 9.20 -36.06
C ASP A 128 17.99 7.79 -35.55
N TYR A 129 18.98 6.90 -35.67
CA TYR A 129 18.90 5.50 -35.26
C TYR A 129 18.36 5.38 -33.82
N ILE A 130 17.14 4.86 -33.66
CA ILE A 130 16.55 4.54 -32.35
C ILE A 130 16.87 3.08 -32.05
N PRO A 131 17.62 2.77 -30.98
CA PRO A 131 17.92 1.41 -30.60
C PRO A 131 16.66 0.58 -30.34
N GLU A 132 16.69 -0.69 -30.73
CA GLU A 132 15.53 -1.60 -30.69
C GLU A 132 15.03 -1.91 -29.26
N TYR A 133 15.82 -1.61 -28.23
CA TYR A 133 15.47 -1.80 -26.83
C TYR A 133 14.68 -0.62 -26.23
N LEU A 134 14.53 0.49 -26.93
CA LEU A 134 13.68 1.61 -26.49
C LEU A 134 12.23 1.41 -26.94
N PRO A 135 11.23 1.87 -26.14
CA PRO A 135 9.83 1.76 -26.49
C PRO A 135 9.52 2.54 -27.78
N PRO A 136 8.55 2.06 -28.59
CA PRO A 136 8.16 2.72 -29.83
C PRO A 136 7.59 4.11 -29.57
N LEU A 137 7.90 5.06 -30.47
CA LEU A 137 7.40 6.42 -30.37
C LEU A 137 5.90 6.46 -30.67
N ALA A 138 5.15 7.24 -29.89
CA ALA A 138 3.75 7.51 -30.19
C ALA A 138 3.63 8.23 -31.55
N PRO A 139 2.62 7.90 -32.38
CA PRO A 139 2.41 8.57 -33.66
C PRO A 139 2.11 10.06 -33.42
N LEU A 140 2.72 10.93 -34.24
CA LEU A 140 2.40 12.34 -34.26
C LEU A 140 0.99 12.50 -34.87
N HIS A 141 0.03 12.99 -34.08
CA HIS A 141 -1.27 13.40 -34.62
C HIS A 141 -1.05 14.60 -35.57
N GLN A 142 -1.39 14.44 -36.84
CA GLN A 142 -1.54 15.51 -37.82
C GLN A 142 -2.99 16.01 -37.86
#